data_AF-A0A1M3MQX0-F1
#
_entry.id   AF-A0A1M3MQX0-F1
#
_cell.length_a   1.000
_cell.length_b   1.000
_cell.length_c   1.000
_cell.angle_alpha   90.00
_cell.angle_beta   90.00
_cell.angle_gamma   90.00
#
_symmetry.space_group_name_H-M   'P 1'
#
loop_
_entity.id
_entity.type
_entity.pdbx_description
1 polymer ?
#
loop_
_entity_poly.entity_id
_entity_poly.type
_entity_poly.pdbx_seq_one_letter_code
_entity_poly.pdbx_strand_id
1 'polypeptide(L)'
;MQTYSGGGGSASEQQLVLMHPDGKGTSDVVLTVPADSSLSIRACFSEADEKKRAGICHDEYNMAATLSLSGGGAMPDVHLEVESTHYPRGVSRDRDSLAMPPLKKRDQVWETDKACTYKRDFHFDAGQNRYVTDKPLPDACSFDQG
;
A
#
# COMPACT_ATOMS: atom_id res chain seq x y z
N MET A 1 -2.44 11.43 -33.29
CA MET A 1 -3.41 10.91 -32.31
C MET A 1 -3.06 11.51 -30.96
N GLN A 2 -3.98 12.16 -30.25
CA GLN A 2 -3.77 12.43 -28.82
C GLN A 2 -4.26 11.20 -28.06
N THR A 3 -3.32 10.41 -27.56
CA THR A 3 -3.57 9.30 -26.65
C THR A 3 -3.83 9.90 -25.28
N TYR A 4 -5.10 9.94 -24.86
CA TYR A 4 -5.44 10.26 -23.47
C TYR A 4 -5.03 9.07 -22.61
N SER A 5 -3.91 9.20 -21.92
CA SER A 5 -3.38 8.22 -20.98
C SER A 5 -3.91 8.61 -19.60
N GLY A 6 -5.02 7.98 -19.19
CA GLY A 6 -5.66 8.20 -17.89
C GLY A 6 -4.93 7.44 -16.78
N GLY A 7 -4.86 8.02 -15.58
CA GLY A 7 -4.45 7.33 -14.37
C GLY A 7 -5.60 6.59 -13.69
N GLY A 8 -5.29 5.74 -12.72
CA GLY A 8 -6.27 4.97 -11.95
C GLY A 8 -5.67 4.45 -10.65
N GLY A 9 -6.51 4.16 -9.66
CA GLY A 9 -6.06 3.61 -8.39
C GLY A 9 -7.10 2.70 -7.74
N SER A 10 -6.61 1.78 -6.93
CA SER A 10 -7.41 0.88 -6.10
C SER A 10 -6.72 0.71 -4.75
N ALA A 11 -7.52 0.55 -3.70
CA ALA A 11 -7.03 0.15 -2.38
C ALA A 11 -8.05 -0.81 -1.77
N SER A 12 -7.56 -1.80 -1.05
CA SER A 12 -8.36 -2.78 -0.34
C SER A 12 -7.83 -2.97 1.07
N GLU A 13 -8.73 -3.35 1.97
CA GLU A 13 -8.43 -3.63 3.37
C GLU A 13 -8.85 -5.06 3.71
N GLN A 14 -8.18 -5.62 4.71
CA GLN A 14 -8.55 -6.87 5.37
C GLN A 14 -9.05 -6.57 6.77
N GLN A 15 -10.17 -7.19 7.13
CA GLN A 15 -10.79 -7.07 8.45
C GLN A 15 -10.76 -8.43 9.16
N LEU A 16 -10.28 -8.45 10.39
CA LEU A 16 -10.46 -9.58 11.30
C LEU A 16 -11.71 -9.33 12.12
N VAL A 17 -12.57 -10.33 12.14
CA VAL A 17 -13.86 -10.27 12.81
C VAL A 17 -13.90 -11.30 13.92
N LEU A 18 -14.22 -10.87 15.13
CA LEU A 18 -14.46 -11.76 16.25
C LEU A 18 -15.88 -12.32 16.16
N MET A 19 -15.99 -13.64 16.10
CA MET A 19 -17.27 -14.35 16.10
C MET A 19 -17.56 -14.93 17.48
N HIS A 20 -18.76 -14.67 17.99
CA HIS A 20 -19.20 -15.23 19.27
C HIS A 20 -19.78 -16.65 19.08
N PRO A 21 -19.28 -17.67 19.81
CA PRO A 21 -19.66 -19.06 19.58
C PRO A 21 -21.13 -19.39 19.91
N ASP A 22 -21.80 -18.57 20.71
CA ASP A 22 -23.20 -18.77 21.09
C ASP A 22 -24.20 -18.23 20.05
N GLY A 23 -23.72 -17.58 18.98
CA GLY A 23 -24.55 -16.95 17.95
C GLY A 23 -25.40 -15.79 18.49
N LYS A 24 -25.16 -15.36 19.73
CA LYS A 24 -25.90 -14.29 20.42
C LYS A 24 -24.95 -13.11 20.65
N GLY A 25 -24.63 -12.42 19.56
CA GLY A 25 -23.82 -11.20 19.59
C GLY A 25 -23.68 -10.61 18.19
N THR A 26 -23.30 -9.35 18.12
CA THR A 26 -22.82 -8.74 16.87
C THR A 26 -21.39 -9.20 16.63
N SER A 27 -21.06 -9.51 15.38
CA SER A 27 -19.67 -9.75 15.02
C SER A 27 -18.90 -8.44 15.06
N ASP A 28 -17.82 -8.38 15.83
CA ASP A 28 -17.04 -7.15 16.00
C ASP A 28 -15.80 -7.18 15.09
N VAL A 29 -15.59 -6.12 14.32
CA VAL A 29 -14.32 -5.92 13.61
C VAL A 29 -13.27 -5.55 14.66
N VAL A 30 -12.30 -6.45 14.86
CA VAL A 30 -11.28 -6.34 15.91
C VAL A 30 -9.91 -5.90 15.37
N LEU A 31 -9.74 -5.89 14.05
CA LEU A 31 -8.57 -5.34 13.37
C LEU A 31 -8.93 -4.99 11.92
N THR A 32 -8.50 -3.84 11.45
CA THR A 32 -8.52 -3.45 10.03
C THR A 32 -7.10 -3.10 9.62
N VAL A 33 -6.62 -3.70 8.54
CA VAL A 33 -5.26 -3.49 7.99
C VAL A 33 -5.33 -3.39 6.47
N PRO A 34 -4.36 -2.74 5.81
CA PRO A 34 -4.29 -2.75 4.34
C PRO A 34 -4.11 -4.18 3.82
N ALA A 35 -4.63 -4.45 2.62
CA ALA A 35 -4.49 -5.73 1.95
C ALA A 35 -3.71 -5.60 0.64
N ASP A 36 -4.16 -4.74 -0.26
CA ASP A 36 -3.41 -4.38 -1.46
C ASP A 36 -3.76 -2.95 -1.91
N SER A 37 -2.86 -2.32 -2.66
CA SER A 37 -3.21 -1.12 -3.41
C SER A 37 -2.41 -1.04 -4.71
N SER A 38 -3.01 -0.38 -5.69
CA SER A 38 -2.36 0.00 -6.93
C SER A 38 -2.69 1.45 -7.24
N LEU A 39 -1.72 2.18 -7.78
CA LEU A 39 -1.89 3.56 -8.22
C LEU A 39 -1.05 3.80 -9.47
N SER A 40 -1.69 4.26 -10.53
CA SER A 40 -1.06 4.74 -11.74
C SER A 40 -1.41 6.22 -11.90
N ILE A 41 -0.41 7.08 -11.80
CA ILE A 41 -0.57 8.53 -11.89
C ILE A 41 0.45 9.14 -12.83
N ARG A 42 0.12 10.36 -13.28
CA ARG A 42 0.86 11.15 -14.26
C ARG A 42 0.85 10.47 -15.62
N ALA A 43 0.79 11.28 -16.66
CA ALA A 43 0.70 10.87 -18.05
C ALA A 43 1.63 11.76 -18.86
N CYS A 44 2.11 11.25 -19.99
CA CYS A 44 2.72 12.12 -20.99
C CYS A 44 1.62 12.94 -21.68
N PHE A 45 1.83 14.24 -21.84
CA PHE A 45 0.91 15.11 -22.58
C PHE A 45 1.51 15.62 -23.90
N SER A 46 2.77 15.28 -24.16
CA SER A 46 3.50 15.66 -25.36
C SER A 46 4.55 14.61 -25.75
N GLU A 47 4.99 14.63 -27.01
CA GLU A 47 6.14 13.83 -27.47
C GLU A 47 7.42 14.17 -26.70
N ALA A 48 7.54 15.42 -26.23
CA ALA A 48 8.66 15.83 -25.39
C ALA A 48 8.64 15.11 -24.04
N ASP A 49 7.46 14.95 -23.43
CA ASP A 49 7.29 14.17 -22.20
C ASP A 49 7.60 12.70 -22.45
N GLU A 50 7.05 12.11 -23.51
CA GLU A 50 7.33 10.72 -23.89
C GLU A 50 8.84 10.46 -24.05
N LYS A 51 9.53 11.35 -24.75
CA LYS A 51 10.98 11.24 -24.93
C LYS A 51 11.73 11.45 -23.62
N LYS A 52 11.35 12.44 -22.81
CA LYS A 52 11.95 12.71 -21.49
C LYS A 52 11.77 11.52 -20.55
N ARG A 53 10.63 10.84 -20.66
CA ARG A 53 10.24 9.68 -19.85
C ARG A 53 10.68 8.35 -20.46
N ALA A 54 11.44 8.37 -21.55
CA ALA A 54 11.88 7.19 -22.28
C ALA A 54 10.72 6.21 -22.59
N GLY A 55 9.54 6.74 -22.91
CA GLY A 55 8.31 6.01 -23.20
C GLY A 55 7.46 5.62 -21.99
N ILE A 56 7.91 5.87 -20.75
CA ILE A 56 7.19 5.49 -19.53
C ILE A 56 6.24 6.59 -19.09
N CYS A 57 5.02 6.59 -19.61
CA CYS A 57 4.10 7.70 -19.37
C CYS A 57 3.44 7.72 -18.01
N HIS A 58 3.44 6.62 -17.28
CA HIS A 58 2.88 6.52 -15.94
C HIS A 58 3.96 6.33 -14.89
N ASP A 59 3.72 6.90 -13.71
CA ASP A 59 4.31 6.43 -12.47
C ASP A 59 3.35 5.41 -11.86
N GLU A 60 3.85 4.21 -11.58
CA GLU A 60 3.09 3.12 -10.98
C GLU A 60 3.57 2.88 -9.55
N TYR A 61 2.64 2.61 -8.65
CA TYR A 61 2.88 2.33 -7.25
C TYR A 61 2.03 1.14 -6.86
N ASN A 62 2.64 0.15 -6.23
CA ASN A 62 1.97 -1.06 -5.78
C ASN A 62 2.29 -1.31 -4.31
N MET A 63 1.32 -1.81 -3.57
CA MET A 63 1.49 -2.33 -2.23
C MET A 63 0.77 -3.67 -2.10
N ALA A 64 1.38 -4.61 -1.41
CA ALA A 64 0.73 -5.84 -0.98
C ALA A 64 1.02 -6.06 0.50
N ALA A 65 0.02 -6.55 1.22
CA ALA A 65 0.12 -6.92 2.61
C ALA A 65 -0.22 -8.39 2.80
N THR A 66 0.57 -9.06 3.64
CA THR A 66 0.32 -10.42 4.09
C THR A 66 0.01 -10.40 5.58
N LEU A 67 -1.10 -11.02 5.94
CA LEU A 67 -1.47 -11.26 7.33
C LEU A 67 -1.21 -12.73 7.67
N SER A 68 -0.53 -12.97 8.78
CA SER A 68 -0.32 -14.33 9.31
C SER A 68 -0.63 -14.40 10.80
N LEU A 69 -1.04 -15.57 11.27
CA LEU A 69 -1.41 -15.82 12.65
C LEU A 69 -0.39 -16.77 13.28
N SER A 70 -0.03 -16.51 14.53
CA SER A 70 0.83 -17.42 15.30
C SER A 70 0.38 -17.52 16.77
N GLY A 71 0.94 -18.48 17.50
CA GLY A 71 0.60 -18.70 18.91
C GLY A 71 -0.80 -19.29 19.14
N GLY A 72 -1.26 -19.23 20.39
CA GLY A 72 -2.48 -19.93 20.82
C GLY A 72 -2.82 -19.77 22.29
N GLY A 73 -2.82 -18.54 22.80
CA GLY A 73 -3.49 -18.22 24.06
C GLY A 73 -5.01 -18.22 23.89
N ALA A 74 -5.71 -17.29 24.54
CA ALA A 74 -7.15 -17.09 24.29
C ALA A 74 -7.43 -16.55 22.86
N MET A 75 -6.49 -15.79 22.29
CA MET A 75 -6.50 -15.26 20.93
C MET A 75 -5.11 -15.42 20.31
N PRO A 76 -4.99 -15.58 18.97
CA PRO A 76 -3.70 -15.67 18.29
C PRO A 76 -3.00 -14.32 18.22
N ASP A 77 -1.67 -14.33 18.07
CA ASP A 77 -0.91 -13.15 17.66
C ASP A 77 -1.07 -12.95 16.15
N VAL A 78 -1.11 -11.69 15.71
CA VAL A 78 -1.30 -11.33 14.30
C VAL A 78 -0.05 -10.60 13.79
N HIS A 79 0.53 -11.09 12.70
CA HIS A 79 1.68 -10.49 12.05
C HIS A 79 1.28 -9.94 10.68
N LEU A 80 1.52 -8.65 10.48
CA LEU A 80 1.32 -7.94 9.23
C LEU A 80 2.69 -7.67 8.59
N GLU A 81 2.86 -8.10 7.34
CA GLU A 81 4.00 -7.72 6.51
C GLU A 81 3.50 -6.94 5.29
N VAL A 82 4.01 -5.72 5.11
CA VAL A 82 3.65 -4.85 3.98
C VAL A 82 4.88 -4.65 3.13
N GLU A 83 4.75 -4.87 1.83
CA GLU A 83 5.74 -4.54 0.82
C GLU A 83 5.16 -3.51 -0.15
N SER A 84 5.95 -2.47 -0.43
CA SER A 84 5.57 -1.41 -1.36
C SER A 84 6.66 -1.18 -2.39
N THR A 85 6.25 -0.92 -3.63
CA THR A 85 7.13 -0.70 -4.77
C THR A 85 6.62 0.43 -5.64
N HIS A 86 7.53 1.07 -6.36
CA HIS A 86 7.20 2.08 -7.35
C HIS A 86 8.00 1.86 -8.65
N TYR A 87 7.47 2.41 -9.73
CA TYR A 87 8.05 2.38 -11.06
C TYR A 87 7.76 3.69 -11.78
N PRO A 88 8.71 4.25 -12.56
CA PRO A 88 10.11 3.87 -12.66
C PRO A 88 10.91 4.27 -11.41
N ARG A 89 12.17 3.83 -11.31
CA ARG A 89 13.05 4.12 -10.16
C ARG A 89 13.07 5.62 -9.81
N GLY A 90 12.97 5.91 -8.52
CA GLY A 90 13.18 7.24 -7.95
C GLY A 90 11.97 8.18 -8.05
N VAL A 91 10.87 7.72 -8.65
CA VAL A 91 9.60 8.46 -8.61
C VAL A 91 8.99 8.39 -7.23
N SER A 92 8.12 9.34 -6.94
CA SER A 92 7.44 9.46 -5.66
C SER A 92 6.08 10.09 -5.90
N ARG A 93 5.07 9.57 -5.19
CA ARG A 93 3.69 10.06 -5.27
C ARG A 93 3.59 11.56 -5.02
N ASP A 94 4.44 12.08 -4.13
CA ASP A 94 4.37 13.46 -3.64
C ASP A 94 5.23 14.45 -4.44
N ARG A 95 6.04 13.97 -5.39
CA ARG A 95 6.94 14.82 -6.19
C ARG A 95 6.73 14.64 -7.68
N ASP A 96 6.46 15.72 -8.41
CA ASP A 96 6.27 15.68 -9.86
C ASP A 96 7.48 15.05 -10.59
N SER A 97 7.24 13.93 -11.24
CA SER A 97 8.27 13.20 -11.99
C SER A 97 8.63 13.87 -13.32
N LEU A 98 7.80 14.79 -13.84
CA LEU A 98 8.15 15.64 -14.97
C LEU A 98 9.11 16.76 -14.57
N ALA A 99 9.25 17.09 -13.28
CA ALA A 99 10.29 18.01 -12.81
C ALA A 99 11.68 17.33 -12.64
N MET A 100 11.75 16.00 -12.72
CA MET A 100 12.99 15.25 -12.58
C MET A 100 13.86 15.26 -13.85
N PRO A 101 15.15 14.88 -13.76
CA PRO A 101 15.98 14.63 -14.93
C PRO A 101 15.36 13.58 -15.87
N PRO A 102 15.67 13.61 -17.18
CA PRO A 102 15.18 12.60 -18.12
C PRO A 102 15.52 11.17 -17.70
N LEU A 103 14.55 10.27 -17.85
CA LEU A 103 14.70 8.86 -17.53
C LEU A 103 15.70 8.20 -18.47
N LYS A 104 16.54 7.33 -17.91
CA LYS A 104 17.43 6.45 -18.65
C LYS A 104 16.86 5.04 -18.62
N LYS A 105 17.29 4.19 -19.57
CA LYS A 105 16.90 2.78 -19.60
C LYS A 105 17.11 2.05 -18.27
N ARG A 106 18.18 2.38 -17.54
CA ARG A 106 18.49 1.78 -16.23
C ARG A 106 17.51 2.17 -15.12
N ASP A 107 16.71 3.20 -15.32
CA ASP A 107 15.73 3.71 -14.36
C ASP A 107 14.36 3.03 -14.58
N GLN A 108 14.17 2.31 -15.69
CA GLN A 108 12.96 1.54 -16.01
C GLN A 108 12.93 0.21 -15.26
N VAL A 109 12.99 0.29 -13.94
CA VAL A 109 12.95 -0.85 -13.02
C VAL A 109 12.06 -0.53 -11.84
N TRP A 110 11.42 -1.56 -11.29
CA TRP A 110 10.71 -1.46 -10.03
C TRP A 110 11.71 -1.27 -8.89
N GLU A 111 11.36 -0.40 -7.95
CA GLU A 111 12.15 -0.12 -6.74
C GLU A 111 11.27 -0.24 -5.51
N THR A 112 11.79 -0.88 -4.46
CA THR A 112 11.11 -0.98 -3.16
C THR A 112 11.01 0.40 -2.51
N ASP A 113 9.80 0.77 -2.13
CA ASP A 113 9.57 1.92 -1.26
C ASP A 113 9.85 1.51 0.19
N LYS A 114 11.03 1.89 0.68
CA LYS A 114 11.46 1.60 2.05
C LYS A 114 10.68 2.39 3.11
N ALA A 115 10.07 3.51 2.74
CA ALA A 115 9.19 4.23 3.67
C ALA A 115 7.93 3.42 3.95
N CYS A 116 7.49 2.62 2.97
CA CYS A 116 6.23 1.86 2.99
C CYS A 116 6.34 0.36 2.94
N THR A 117 7.55 -0.15 3.17
CA THR A 117 7.80 -1.57 3.42
C THR A 117 8.07 -1.77 4.91
N TYR A 118 7.20 -2.50 5.60
CA TYR A 118 7.28 -2.63 7.06
C TYR A 118 6.62 -3.92 7.58
N LYS A 119 6.96 -4.28 8.82
CA LYS A 119 6.31 -5.37 9.57
C LYS A 119 5.70 -4.85 10.86
N ARG A 120 4.56 -5.40 11.26
CA ARG A 120 3.87 -5.05 12.52
C ARG A 120 3.28 -6.29 13.17
N ASP A 121 3.48 -6.37 14.47
CA ASP A 121 2.89 -7.39 15.32
C ASP A 121 1.73 -6.77 16.10
N PHE A 122 0.64 -7.52 16.21
CA PHE A 122 -0.53 -7.14 16.98
C PHE A 122 -0.87 -8.22 17.98
N HIS A 123 -1.32 -7.76 19.15
CA HIS A 123 -1.80 -8.60 20.25
C HIS A 123 -3.23 -8.21 20.60
N PHE A 124 -4.04 -9.18 20.99
CA PHE A 124 -5.42 -8.90 21.37
C PHE A 124 -5.51 -8.29 22.77
N ASP A 125 -6.07 -7.09 22.88
CA ASP A 125 -6.38 -6.42 24.14
C ASP A 125 -7.85 -6.69 24.50
N ALA A 126 -8.08 -7.50 25.53
CA ALA A 126 -9.42 -7.85 26.00
C ALA A 126 -10.16 -6.66 26.67
N GLY A 127 -9.44 -5.68 27.21
CA GLY A 127 -10.03 -4.47 27.77
C GLY A 127 -10.54 -3.51 26.68
N GLN A 128 -9.92 -3.53 25.50
CA GLN A 128 -10.33 -2.73 24.34
C GLN A 128 -11.15 -3.53 23.30
N ASN A 129 -11.28 -4.85 23.49
CA ASN A 129 -11.90 -5.79 22.56
C ASN A 129 -11.38 -5.64 21.11
N ARG A 130 -10.06 -5.48 20.95
CA ARG A 130 -9.43 -5.30 19.63
C ARG A 130 -7.95 -5.68 19.65
N TYR A 131 -7.39 -5.87 18.47
CA TYR A 131 -5.95 -5.98 18.28
C TYR A 131 -5.28 -4.62 18.39
N VAL A 132 -4.19 -4.56 19.15
CA VAL A 132 -3.36 -3.37 19.33
C VAL A 132 -1.91 -3.68 18.96
N THR A 133 -1.17 -2.66 18.57
CA THR A 133 0.26 -2.77 18.27
C THR A 133 1.03 -1.71 19.05
N ASP A 134 2.22 -2.04 19.53
CA ASP A 134 3.07 -1.12 20.30
C ASP A 134 3.75 -0.08 19.40
N LYS A 135 3.81 -0.33 18.08
CA LYS A 135 4.47 0.55 17.11
C LYS A 135 3.46 1.15 16.16
N PRO A 136 3.39 2.49 16.03
CA PRO A 136 2.48 3.12 15.07
C PRO A 136 2.77 2.64 13.65
N LEU A 137 1.72 2.60 12.82
CA LEU A 137 1.87 2.40 11.38
C LEU A 137 2.61 3.61 10.78
N PRO A 138 3.41 3.46 9.72
CA PRO A 138 4.12 4.60 9.13
C PRO A 138 3.13 5.57 8.44
N ASP A 139 3.13 6.84 8.85
CA ASP A 139 2.27 7.90 8.28
C ASP A 139 2.53 8.15 6.78
N ALA A 140 3.78 7.91 6.34
CA ALA A 140 4.22 8.08 4.96
C ALA A 140 3.49 7.15 3.97
N CYS A 141 2.77 6.16 4.49
CA CYS A 141 2.14 5.09 3.72
C CYS A 141 0.64 5.24 3.64
N SER A 142 0.11 6.43 3.90
CA SER A 142 -1.31 6.70 3.79
C SER A 142 -1.84 6.23 2.43
N PHE A 143 -2.56 5.11 2.45
CA PHE A 143 -3.34 4.53 1.34
C PHE A 143 -4.76 5.14 1.29
N ASP A 144 -5.09 6.02 2.26
CA ASP A 144 -6.41 6.60 2.53
C ASP A 144 -6.67 7.96 1.88
N GLN A 145 -6.33 8.15 0.61
CA GLN A 145 -6.77 9.36 -0.10
C GLN A 145 -7.42 8.95 -1.42
N GLY A 146 -8.69 8.57 -1.31
CA GLY A 146 -9.64 8.66 -2.41
C GLY A 146 -10.05 10.11 -2.67
#